data_AF-A0A2A5XYL8-F1
#
_entry.id   AF-A0A2A5XYL8-F1
#
_cell.length_a   1.000
_cell.length_b   1.000
_cell.length_c   1.000
_cell.angle_alpha   90.00
_cell.angle_beta   90.00
_cell.angle_gamma   90.00
#
_symmetry.space_group_name_H-M   'P 1'
#
loop_
_entity.id
_entity.type
_entity.pdbx_description
1 polymer ?
#
loop_
_entity_poly.entity_id
_entity_poly.type
_entity_poly.pdbx_seq_one_letter_code
_entity_poly.pdbx_strand_id
1 'polypeptide(L)'
;MKKNQNIINFPNPIETKKFRYAKIRDDIEKILFNYALKEKDLWAVALAAGRFASMNLERIDGTEKTLDFFKNCIETERNKKI
;
A
#
# COMPACT_ATOMS: atom_id res chain seq x y z
N MET A 1 28.81 8.58 37.94
CA MET A 1 27.81 9.60 37.58
C MET A 1 26.69 8.95 36.78
N LYS A 2 25.47 8.88 37.33
CA LYS A 2 24.28 8.36 36.63
C LYS A 2 23.86 9.37 35.55
N LYS A 3 24.00 9.01 34.27
CA LYS A 3 23.39 9.77 33.17
C LYS A 3 21.93 9.36 33.06
N ASN A 4 21.05 10.11 33.72
CA ASN A 4 19.62 10.07 33.47
C ASN A 4 19.38 10.69 32.09
N GLN A 5 19.42 9.87 31.05
CA GLN A 5 18.95 10.26 29.72
C GLN A 5 17.51 9.80 29.59
N ASN A 6 16.58 10.60 30.14
CA ASN A 6 15.17 10.52 29.76
C ASN A 6 15.06 10.99 28.31
N ILE A 7 15.44 10.11 27.37
CA ILE A 7 15.20 10.31 25.95
C ILE A 7 13.70 10.08 25.77
N ILE A 8 12.95 11.18 25.79
CA ILE A 8 11.55 11.16 25.38
C ILE A 8 11.59 10.86 23.89
N ASN A 9 11.32 9.61 23.51
CA ASN A 9 11.31 9.19 22.12
C ASN A 9 10.07 9.83 21.49
N PHE A 10 10.22 11.03 20.93
CA PHE A 10 9.15 11.68 20.20
C PHE A 10 8.76 10.77 19.03
N PRO A 11 7.48 10.33 18.92
CA PRO A 11 7.06 9.49 17.83
C PRO A 11 7.33 10.24 16.54
N ASN A 12 8.25 9.72 15.73
CA ASN A 12 8.68 10.35 14.51
C ASN A 12 7.45 10.44 13.58
N PRO A 13 6.95 11.62 13.20
CA PRO A 13 5.69 11.76 12.47
C PRO A 13 5.68 11.01 11.13
N ILE A 14 6.87 10.70 10.60
CA ILE A 14 7.10 9.87 9.41
C ILE A 14 6.71 8.40 9.66
N GLU A 15 7.05 7.83 10.81
CA GLU A 15 6.69 6.45 11.18
C GLU A 15 5.20 6.32 11.42
N THR A 16 4.58 7.31 12.06
CA THR A 16 3.13 7.35 12.27
C THR A 16 2.36 7.45 10.95
N LYS A 17 2.87 8.20 9.97
CA LYS A 17 2.29 8.26 8.62
C LYS A 17 2.42 6.92 7.88
N LYS A 18 3.60 6.30 7.90
CA LYS A 18 3.82 4.97 7.30
C LYS A 18 2.89 3.91 7.89
N PHE A 19 2.69 3.91 9.20
CA PHE A 19 1.78 2.98 9.87
C PHE A 19 0.32 3.17 9.44
N ARG A 20 -0.13 4.42 9.28
CA ARG A 20 -1.48 4.71 8.77
C ARG A 20 -1.68 4.20 7.34
N TYR A 21 -0.69 4.42 6.46
CA TYR A 21 -0.77 3.92 5.08
C TYR A 21 -0.78 2.39 5.04
N ALA A 22 0.03 1.72 5.85
CA ALA A 22 0.02 0.27 5.98
C ALA A 22 -1.34 -0.26 6.45
N LYS A 23 -1.92 0.37 7.48
CA LYS A 23 -3.25 -0.01 7.97
C LYS A 23 -4.35 0.15 6.92
N ILE A 24 -4.36 1.27 6.19
CA ILE A 24 -5.32 1.50 5.11
C ILE A 24 -5.16 0.45 4.01
N ARG A 25 -3.92 0.12 3.63
CA ARG A 25 -3.64 -0.94 2.65
C ARG A 25 -4.19 -2.29 3.12
N ASP A 26 -3.88 -2.70 4.34
CA ASP A 26 -4.27 -4.01 4.88
C ASP A 26 -5.80 -4.12 5.03
N ASP A 27 -6.48 -3.02 5.40
CA ASP A 27 -7.94 -2.96 5.49
C ASP A 27 -8.58 -3.05 4.09
N ILE A 28 -8.03 -2.37 3.08
CA ILE A 28 -8.48 -2.45 1.69
C ILE A 28 -8.24 -3.86 1.11
N GLU A 29 -7.09 -4.47 1.39
CA GLU A 29 -6.80 -5.85 0.98
C GLU A 29 -7.84 -6.83 1.53
N LYS A 30 -8.21 -6.72 2.81
CA LYS A 30 -9.27 -7.56 3.40
C LYS A 30 -10.61 -7.37 2.72
N ILE A 31 -10.98 -6.13 2.40
CA ILE A 31 -12.24 -5.84 1.71
C ILE A 31 -12.24 -6.47 0.31
N LEU A 32 -11.18 -6.23 -0.47
CA LEU A 32 -11.03 -6.79 -1.81
C LEU A 32 -11.02 -8.32 -1.78
N PHE A 33 -10.31 -8.92 -0.84
CA PHE A 33 -10.24 -10.38 -0.71
C PHE A 33 -11.59 -10.98 -0.34
N ASN A 34 -12.32 -10.39 0.62
CA ASN A 34 -13.67 -10.82 0.95
C ASN A 34 -14.64 -10.67 -0.22
N TYR A 35 -14.51 -9.60 -1.01
CA TYR A 35 -15.31 -9.38 -2.20
C TYR A 35 -14.99 -10.43 -3.28
N ALA A 36 -13.72 -10.74 -3.49
CA ALA A 36 -13.27 -11.79 -4.40
C ALA A 36 -13.77 -13.18 -3.98
N LEU A 37 -13.77 -13.49 -2.68
CA LEU A 37 -14.33 -14.73 -2.14
C LEU A 37 -15.84 -14.83 -2.37
N LYS A 38 -16.57 -13.71 -2.19
CA LYS A 38 -18.03 -13.65 -2.38
C LYS A 38 -18.42 -13.85 -3.84
N GLU A 39 -17.77 -13.14 -4.76
CA GLU A 39 -18.03 -13.22 -6.20
C GLU A 39 -17.36 -14.45 -6.85
N LYS A 40 -16.49 -15.16 -6.11
CA LYS A 40 -15.65 -16.29 -6.58
C LYS A 40 -14.75 -15.95 -7.77
N ASP A 41 -14.51 -14.66 -7.99
CA ASP A 41 -13.68 -14.18 -9.09
C ASP A 41 -12.65 -13.18 -8.58
N LEU A 42 -11.47 -13.71 -8.22
CA LEU A 42 -10.33 -12.91 -7.80
C LEU A 42 -9.80 -12.03 -8.93
N TRP A 43 -9.92 -12.47 -10.17
CA TRP A 43 -9.36 -11.78 -11.31
C TRP A 43 -10.17 -10.50 -11.63
N ALA A 44 -11.50 -10.60 -11.63
CA ALA A 44 -12.38 -9.45 -11.81
C ALA A 44 -12.16 -8.37 -10.73
N VAL A 45 -12.02 -8.79 -9.47
CA VAL A 45 -11.78 -7.86 -8.35
C VAL A 45 -10.38 -7.22 -8.42
N ALA A 46 -9.35 -7.99 -8.76
CA ALA A 46 -8.00 -7.45 -8.96
C ALA A 46 -7.96 -6.43 -10.12
N LEU A 47 -8.64 -6.73 -11.22
CA LEU A 47 -8.73 -5.83 -12.37
C LEU A 47 -9.47 -4.52 -12.02
N ALA A 48 -10.58 -4.62 -11.27
CA ALA A 48 -11.33 -3.45 -10.80
C ALA A 48 -10.50 -2.58 -9.86
N ALA A 49 -9.77 -3.19 -8.91
CA ALA A 49 -8.85 -2.48 -8.02
C ALA A 49 -7.70 -1.81 -8.80
N GLY A 50 -7.13 -2.50 -9.79
CA GLY A 50 -6.11 -1.95 -10.69
C GLY A 50 -6.62 -0.76 -11.50
N ARG A 51 -7.85 -0.84 -12.04
CA ARG A 51 -8.51 0.27 -12.74
C ARG A 51 -8.72 1.47 -11.82
N PHE A 52 -9.20 1.23 -10.60
CA PHE A 52 -9.38 2.29 -9.61
C PHE A 52 -8.05 2.96 -9.25
N ALA A 53 -7.01 2.17 -8.99
CA ALA A 53 -5.68 2.69 -8.68
C ALA A 53 -5.12 3.52 -9.84
N SER A 54 -5.17 2.99 -11.07
CA SER A 54 -4.61 3.64 -12.25
C SER A 54 -5.27 5.01 -12.51
N MET A 55 -6.59 5.07 -12.49
CA MET A 55 -7.33 6.33 -12.73
C MET A 55 -7.07 7.39 -11.67
N ASN A 56 -6.97 7.00 -10.40
CA ASN A 56 -6.75 7.95 -9.32
C ASN A 56 -5.29 8.40 -9.24
N LEU A 57 -4.32 7.49 -9.43
CA LEU A 57 -2.91 7.83 -9.44
C LEU A 57 -2.55 8.70 -10.65
N GLU A 58 -3.11 8.41 -11.83
CA GLU A 58 -2.91 9.26 -13.01
C GLU A 58 -3.43 10.68 -12.77
N ARG A 59 -4.56 10.82 -12.06
CA ARG A 59 -5.14 12.12 -11.74
C ARG A 59 -4.38 12.89 -10.64
N ILE A 60 -3.70 12.21 -9.72
CA ILE A 60 -3.00 12.83 -8.58
C ILE A 60 -1.53 13.12 -8.93
N ASP A 61 -0.84 12.14 -9.50
CA ASP A 61 0.62 12.15 -9.69
C ASP A 61 1.06 12.24 -11.16
N GLY A 62 0.14 12.04 -12.10
CA GLY A 62 0.43 12.02 -13.53
C GLY A 62 0.87 10.65 -14.05
N THR A 63 0.97 10.55 -15.38
CA THR A 63 1.14 9.27 -16.08
C THR A 63 2.48 8.59 -15.78
N GLU A 64 3.60 9.32 -15.75
CA GLU A 64 4.94 8.74 -15.54
C GLU A 64 5.09 8.08 -14.16
N LYS A 65 4.74 8.79 -13.09
CA LYS A 65 4.82 8.27 -11.72
C LYS A 65 3.87 7.09 -11.49
N THR A 66 2.71 7.12 -12.13
CA THR A 66 1.74 6.02 -12.05
C THR A 66 2.29 4.75 -12.69
N LEU A 67 2.89 4.87 -13.88
CA LEU A 67 3.54 3.75 -14.55
C LEU A 67 4.73 3.21 -13.74
N ASP A 68 5.52 4.09 -13.14
CA ASP A 68 6.65 3.69 -12.30
C ASP A 68 6.18 2.96 -11.04
N PHE A 69 5.10 3.42 -10.41
CA PHE A 69 4.46 2.72 -9.28
C PHE A 69 4.03 1.30 -9.66
N PHE A 70 3.32 1.13 -10.78
CA PHE A 70 2.90 -0.20 -11.23
C PHE A 70 4.09 -1.11 -11.57
N LYS A 71 5.16 -0.57 -12.18
CA LYS A 71 6.39 -1.33 -12.43
C LYS A 71 7.01 -1.82 -11.12
N ASN A 72 7.15 -0.95 -10.13
CA ASN A 72 7.67 -1.29 -8.80
C ASN A 72 6.81 -2.37 -8.12
N CYS A 73 5.48 -2.30 -8.26
CA CYS A 73 4.58 -3.35 -7.75
C CYS A 73 4.84 -4.71 -8.43
N ILE A 74 4.97 -4.74 -9.75
CA ILE A 74 5.23 -5.97 -10.51
C ILE A 74 6.59 -6.55 -10.15
N GLU A 75 7.62 -5.72 -10.01
CA GLU A 75 8.96 -6.15 -9.59
C GLU A 75 8.95 -6.73 -8.18
N THR A 76 8.21 -6.11 -7.25
CA THR A 76 8.08 -6.63 -5.88
C THR A 76 7.44 -8.01 -5.85
N GLU A 77 6.38 -8.24 -6.62
CA GLU A 77 5.76 -9.57 -6.72
C GLU A 77 6.64 -10.59 -7.45
N ARG A 78 7.41 -10.16 -8.44
CA ARG A 78 8.41 -11.02 -9.10
C ARG A 78 9.51 -11.45 -8.12
N ASN A 79 9.98 -10.55 -7.28
CA ASN A 79 11.04 -10.82 -6.30
C ASN A 79 10.55 -11.62 -5.08
N LYS A 80 9.26 -11.57 -4.74
CA LYS A 80 8.64 -12.46 -3.74
C LYS A 80 8.58 -13.93 -4.17
N LYS A 81 8.70 -14.22 -5.47
CA LYS A 81 8.64 -15.58 -6.02
C LYS A 81 10.00 -16.29 -6.11
N ILE A 82 11.08 -15.67 -5.62
CA ILE A 82 12.44 -16.26 -5.57
C ILE A 82 12.73 -16.75 -4.15
#